data_AF-A0A0R1SDN2-F1
#
_entry.id   AF-A0A0R1SDN2-F1
#
_cell.length_a   1.000
_cell.length_b   1.000
_cell.length_c   1.000
_cell.angle_alpha   90.00
_cell.angle_beta   90.00
_cell.angle_gamma   90.00
#
_symmetry.space_group_name_H-M   'P 1'
#
loop_
_entity.id
_entity.type
_entity.pdbx_description
1 polymer ?
#
loop_
_entity_poly.entity_id
_entity_poly.type
_entity_poly.pdbx_seq_one_letter_code
_entity_poly.pdbx_strand_id
1 'polypeptide(L)'
;MDQTRVKNLIKSLIELISFHIFAVGFVLTHHLPSTAINYYLLVLIAMIALYKEFMLPLKPNQFFSGFYSLIFILIAAFGYKSMNPYVSILIFAQLFFLFVTKYIPQKYNLASIVIKDFVVPCFVSIAILFYYAHFISIHFVVPLLLVNIIAIMITYFDGEMNSYIQIIVTAVATLILFLLGYLNIFSTIAVIAFTLITVLLKIFNKFATNNVVYRFIGNILLII
;
A
#
# COMPACT_ATOMS: atom_id res chain seq x y z
N MET A 1 -16.39 -4.13 24.32
CA MET A 1 -15.66 -4.48 23.07
C MET A 1 -14.37 -3.68 23.07
N ASP A 2 -13.20 -4.34 23.07
CA ASP A 2 -11.88 -3.68 23.21
C ASP A 2 -11.70 -2.55 22.19
N GLN A 3 -11.49 -1.32 22.64
CA GLN A 3 -11.25 -0.15 21.77
C GLN A 3 -10.08 -0.38 20.79
N THR A 4 -9.07 -1.15 21.21
CA THR A 4 -7.91 -1.53 20.39
C THR A 4 -8.29 -2.39 19.20
N ARG A 5 -9.25 -3.32 19.36
CA ARG A 5 -9.70 -4.20 18.26
C ARG A 5 -10.47 -3.40 17.21
N VAL A 6 -11.33 -2.49 17.65
CA VAL A 6 -12.08 -1.59 16.76
C VAL A 6 -11.13 -0.69 15.97
N LYS A 7 -10.12 -0.12 16.63
CA LYS A 7 -9.09 0.72 15.98
C LYS A 7 -8.32 -0.03 14.89
N ASN A 8 -7.93 -1.28 15.15
CA ASN A 8 -7.20 -2.10 14.17
C ASN A 8 -8.08 -2.53 12.99
N LEU A 9 -9.37 -2.79 13.23
CA LEU A 9 -10.33 -3.08 12.17
C LEU A 9 -10.51 -1.87 11.25
N ILE A 10 -10.70 -0.67 11.82
CA ILE A 10 -10.78 0.58 11.06
C ILE A 10 -9.49 0.79 10.25
N LYS A 11 -8.31 0.57 10.85
CA LYS A 11 -7.03 0.69 10.14
C LYS A 11 -6.94 -0.29 8.95
N SER A 12 -7.42 -1.52 9.12
CA SER A 12 -7.47 -2.52 8.04
C SER A 12 -8.42 -2.11 6.91
N LEU A 13 -9.56 -1.50 7.24
CA LEU A 13 -10.49 -0.95 6.26
C LEU A 13 -9.85 0.22 5.50
N ILE A 14 -9.18 1.16 6.19
CA ILE A 14 -8.47 2.27 5.55
C ILE A 14 -7.33 1.73 4.66
N GLU A 15 -6.60 0.70 5.08
CA GLU A 15 -5.56 0.03 4.28
C GLU A 15 -6.16 -0.54 2.99
N LEU A 16 -7.26 -1.28 3.10
CA LEU A 16 -7.98 -1.86 1.96
C LEU A 16 -8.47 -0.78 0.98
N ILE A 17 -9.12 0.26 1.51
CA ILE A 17 -9.62 1.37 0.69
C ILE A 17 -8.44 2.12 0.08
N SER A 18 -7.36 2.37 0.81
CA SER A 18 -6.16 3.04 0.30
C SER A 18 -5.56 2.31 -0.90
N PHE A 19 -5.53 0.97 -0.90
CA PHE A 19 -5.06 0.20 -2.05
C PHE A 19 -5.98 0.30 -3.27
N HIS A 20 -7.30 0.37 -3.04
CA HIS A 20 -8.28 0.35 -4.13
C HIS A 20 -8.72 1.73 -4.60
N ILE A 21 -8.62 2.79 -3.81
CA ILE A 21 -9.21 4.09 -4.14
C ILE A 21 -8.61 4.66 -5.43
N PHE A 22 -7.31 4.43 -5.63
CA PHE A 22 -6.62 4.85 -6.85
C PHE A 22 -6.99 3.98 -8.05
N ALA A 23 -7.03 2.65 -7.87
CA ALA A 23 -7.39 1.71 -8.92
C ALA A 23 -8.86 1.88 -9.37
N VAL A 24 -9.77 2.03 -8.41
CA VAL A 24 -11.19 2.31 -8.65
C VAL A 24 -11.38 3.68 -9.27
N GLY A 25 -10.70 4.71 -8.75
CA GLY A 25 -10.68 6.04 -9.36
C GLY A 25 -10.28 5.96 -10.82
N PHE A 26 -9.18 5.30 -11.14
CA PHE A 26 -8.71 5.13 -12.51
C PHE A 26 -9.69 4.40 -13.42
N VAL A 27 -10.27 3.27 -12.97
CA VAL A 27 -11.30 2.52 -13.72
C VAL A 27 -12.50 3.41 -14.04
N LEU A 28 -12.92 4.24 -13.10
CA LEU A 28 -14.03 5.19 -13.28
C LEU A 28 -13.66 6.30 -14.27
N THR A 29 -12.48 6.91 -14.13
CA THR A 29 -12.02 8.01 -15.00
C THR A 29 -11.81 7.55 -16.46
N HIS A 30 -11.42 6.29 -16.67
CA HIS A 30 -11.12 5.74 -18.00
C HIS A 30 -12.23 4.83 -18.56
N HIS A 31 -13.40 4.78 -17.90
CA HIS A 31 -14.57 4.00 -18.32
C HIS A 31 -14.28 2.51 -18.64
N LEU A 32 -13.38 1.88 -17.88
CA LEU A 32 -13.01 0.48 -18.12
C LEU A 32 -14.14 -0.49 -17.69
N PRO A 33 -14.39 -1.57 -18.44
CA PRO A 33 -15.47 -2.51 -18.14
C PRO A 33 -15.25 -3.24 -16.81
N SER A 34 -16.29 -3.28 -15.98
CA SER A 34 -16.33 -3.96 -14.68
C SER A 34 -16.51 -5.47 -14.85
N THR A 35 -15.44 -6.25 -14.73
CA THR A 35 -15.52 -7.73 -14.74
C THR A 35 -15.67 -8.33 -13.34
N ALA A 36 -16.39 -9.45 -13.21
CA ALA A 36 -16.56 -10.23 -11.96
C ALA A 36 -15.23 -10.66 -11.28
N ILE A 37 -14.14 -10.57 -12.03
CA ILE A 37 -12.78 -10.82 -11.59
C ILE A 37 -12.33 -9.79 -10.51
N ASN A 38 -12.95 -8.60 -10.48
CA ASN A 38 -12.72 -7.58 -9.46
C ASN A 38 -13.02 -8.08 -8.04
N TYR A 39 -13.95 -9.04 -7.89
CA TYR A 39 -14.32 -9.55 -6.58
C TYR A 39 -13.25 -10.48 -5.99
N TYR A 40 -12.60 -11.32 -6.79
CA TYR A 40 -11.53 -12.20 -6.31
C TYR A 40 -10.29 -11.42 -5.89
N LEU A 41 -9.86 -10.46 -6.71
CA LEU A 41 -8.73 -9.59 -6.36
C LEU A 41 -9.04 -8.78 -5.09
N LEU A 42 -10.24 -8.20 -5.00
CA LEU A 42 -10.66 -7.42 -3.84
C LEU A 42 -10.68 -8.26 -2.57
N VAL A 43 -11.17 -9.50 -2.63
CA VAL A 43 -11.15 -10.43 -1.50
C VAL A 43 -9.71 -10.78 -1.10
N LEU A 44 -8.81 -11.06 -2.05
CA LEU A 44 -7.42 -11.40 -1.75
C LEU A 44 -6.64 -10.23 -1.12
N ILE A 45 -6.87 -9.01 -1.58
CA ILE A 45 -6.26 -7.80 -1.00
C ILE A 45 -6.88 -7.48 0.35
N ALA A 46 -8.20 -7.65 0.51
CA ALA A 46 -8.88 -7.51 1.80
C ALA A 46 -8.33 -8.51 2.82
N MET A 47 -8.09 -9.74 2.40
CA MET A 47 -7.40 -10.73 3.19
C MET A 47 -6.03 -10.21 3.64
N ILE A 48 -5.16 -9.78 2.72
CA ILE A 48 -3.82 -9.26 3.08
C ILE A 48 -3.89 -8.07 4.04
N ALA A 49 -4.78 -7.11 3.78
CA ALA A 49 -4.97 -5.94 4.63
C ALA A 49 -5.42 -6.33 6.05
N LEU A 50 -6.41 -7.22 6.16
CA LEU A 50 -6.87 -7.77 7.43
C LEU A 50 -5.76 -8.55 8.14
N TYR A 51 -4.96 -9.33 7.40
CA TYR A 51 -3.88 -10.07 8.01
C TYR A 51 -2.79 -9.14 8.55
N LYS A 52 -2.36 -8.16 7.76
CA LYS A 52 -1.30 -7.20 8.11
C LYS A 52 -1.68 -6.29 9.29
N GLU A 53 -2.87 -5.71 9.25
CA GLU A 53 -3.27 -4.65 10.18
C GLU A 53 -4.10 -5.14 11.36
N PHE A 54 -4.83 -6.24 11.22
CA PHE A 54 -5.65 -6.80 12.29
C PHE A 54 -5.05 -8.07 12.90
N MET A 55 -4.66 -9.06 12.10
CA MET A 55 -4.23 -10.37 12.63
C MET A 55 -2.77 -10.37 13.11
N LEU A 56 -1.83 -9.79 12.36
CA LEU A 56 -0.40 -9.80 12.70
C LEU A 56 -0.12 -9.19 14.09
N PRO A 57 -0.75 -8.07 14.51
CA PRO A 57 -0.62 -7.56 15.88
C PRO A 57 -1.14 -8.50 16.96
N LEU A 58 -2.11 -9.36 16.65
CA LEU A 58 -2.72 -10.32 17.59
C LEU A 58 -1.85 -11.57 17.82
N LYS A 59 -0.71 -11.71 17.11
CA LYS A 59 0.18 -12.89 17.15
C LYS A 59 -0.61 -14.22 17.10
N PRO A 60 -1.41 -14.47 16.07
CA PRO A 60 -2.28 -15.64 16.00
C PRO A 60 -1.50 -16.95 16.09
N ASN A 61 -2.13 -17.98 16.65
CA ASN A 61 -1.57 -19.32 16.76
C ASN A 61 -1.31 -19.92 15.35
N GLN A 62 -0.37 -20.87 15.25
CA GLN A 62 0.01 -21.55 14.00
C GLN A 62 -1.18 -22.18 13.28
N PHE A 63 -2.17 -22.71 14.01
CA PHE A 63 -3.40 -23.25 13.42
C PHE A 63 -4.22 -22.21 12.65
N PHE A 64 -4.30 -20.98 13.17
CA PHE A 64 -5.00 -19.90 12.48
C PHE A 64 -4.24 -19.50 11.21
N SER A 65 -2.91 -19.41 11.28
CA SER A 65 -2.07 -19.15 10.10
C SER A 65 -2.24 -20.23 9.03
N GLY A 66 -2.32 -21.51 9.41
CA GLY A 66 -2.58 -22.62 8.49
C GLY A 66 -3.97 -22.54 7.85
N PHE A 67 -5.02 -22.33 8.65
CA PHE A 67 -6.39 -22.20 8.16
C PHE A 67 -6.56 -20.99 7.21
N TYR A 68 -5.96 -19.86 7.57
CA TYR A 68 -5.98 -18.65 6.77
C TYR A 68 -5.29 -18.86 5.41
N SER A 69 -4.13 -19.53 5.39
CA SER A 69 -3.45 -19.90 4.15
C SER A 69 -4.27 -20.87 3.30
N LEU A 70 -4.99 -21.81 3.92
CA LEU A 70 -5.87 -22.74 3.22
C LEU A 70 -7.04 -22.02 2.54
N ILE A 71 -7.70 -21.09 3.23
CA ILE A 71 -8.74 -20.24 2.63
C ILE A 71 -8.18 -19.45 1.44
N PHE A 72 -6.99 -18.86 1.61
CA PHE A 72 -6.34 -18.10 0.55
C PHE A 72 -6.07 -18.97 -0.69
N ILE A 73 -5.53 -20.19 -0.50
CA ILE A 73 -5.27 -21.13 -1.60
C ILE A 73 -6.57 -21.53 -2.28
N LEU A 74 -7.65 -21.78 -1.53
CA LEU A 74 -8.96 -22.11 -2.11
C LEU A 74 -9.48 -20.97 -2.99
N ILE A 75 -9.43 -19.73 -2.49
CA ILE A 75 -9.86 -18.55 -3.27
C ILE A 75 -9.00 -18.37 -4.53
N ALA A 76 -7.69 -18.55 -4.41
CA ALA A 76 -6.78 -18.50 -5.56
C ALA A 76 -7.05 -19.62 -6.59
N ALA A 77 -7.37 -20.83 -6.12
CA ALA A 77 -7.70 -21.97 -6.98
C ALA A 77 -9.02 -21.78 -7.73
N PHE A 78 -10.07 -21.29 -7.04
CA PHE A 78 -11.34 -20.95 -7.68
C PHE A 78 -11.21 -19.75 -8.63
N GLY A 79 -10.35 -18.79 -8.28
CA GLY A 79 -10.04 -17.63 -9.11
C GLY A 79 -9.06 -17.90 -10.26
N TYR A 80 -8.41 -19.08 -10.34
CA TYR A 80 -7.29 -19.34 -11.25
C TYR A 80 -7.63 -19.17 -12.73
N LYS A 81 -8.84 -19.56 -13.15
CA LYS A 81 -9.29 -19.35 -14.54
C LYS A 81 -9.57 -17.89 -14.88
N SER A 82 -9.75 -17.06 -13.86
CA SER A 82 -10.15 -15.66 -13.99
C SER A 82 -9.00 -14.68 -13.69
N MET A 83 -8.03 -15.07 -12.85
CA MET A 83 -6.89 -14.24 -12.49
C MET A 83 -5.64 -14.64 -13.27
N ASN A 84 -4.87 -13.63 -13.65
CA ASN A 84 -3.56 -13.83 -14.23
C ASN A 84 -2.66 -14.58 -13.22
N PRO A 85 -1.95 -15.66 -13.63
CA PRO A 85 -1.07 -16.42 -12.75
C PRO A 85 0.03 -15.55 -12.10
N TYR A 86 0.54 -14.54 -12.80
CA TYR A 86 1.54 -13.61 -12.26
C TYR A 86 0.97 -12.76 -11.11
N VAL A 87 -0.29 -12.32 -11.20
CA VAL A 87 -0.99 -11.60 -10.13
C VAL A 87 -1.17 -12.51 -8.92
N SER A 88 -1.56 -13.77 -9.15
CA SER A 88 -1.71 -14.75 -8.08
C SER A 88 -0.38 -15.02 -7.34
N ILE A 89 0.72 -15.12 -8.07
CA ILE A 89 2.07 -15.26 -7.50
C ILE A 89 2.46 -14.03 -6.69
N LEU A 90 2.20 -12.81 -7.19
CA LEU A 90 2.51 -11.58 -6.47
C LEU A 90 1.75 -11.48 -5.14
N ILE A 91 0.46 -11.83 -5.12
CA ILE A 91 -0.37 -11.83 -3.91
C ILE A 91 0.10 -12.92 -2.95
N PHE A 92 0.47 -14.11 -3.45
CA PHE A 92 1.04 -15.16 -2.61
C PHE A 92 2.38 -14.74 -1.98
N ALA A 93 3.25 -14.08 -2.76
CA ALA A 93 4.53 -13.57 -2.27
C ALA A 93 4.34 -12.55 -1.14
N GLN A 94 3.31 -11.70 -1.20
CA GLN A 94 2.98 -10.75 -0.13
C GLN A 94 2.61 -11.44 1.17
N LEU A 95 1.75 -12.47 1.12
CA LEU A 95 1.43 -13.26 2.31
C LEU A 95 2.64 -13.97 2.86
N PHE A 96 3.46 -14.57 1.99
CA PHE A 96 4.71 -15.20 2.40
C PHE A 96 5.62 -14.21 3.13
N PHE A 97 5.84 -13.02 2.57
CA PHE A 97 6.61 -11.97 3.23
C PHE A 97 6.02 -11.57 4.59
N LEU A 98 4.70 -11.42 4.70
CA LEU A 98 4.04 -11.15 5.98
C LEU A 98 4.23 -12.29 6.99
N PHE A 99 4.23 -13.56 6.56
CA PHE A 99 4.55 -14.67 7.45
C PHE A 99 6.01 -14.66 7.91
N VAL A 100 6.95 -14.39 7.00
CA VAL A 100 8.39 -14.33 7.34
C VAL A 100 8.66 -13.25 8.38
N THR A 101 7.98 -12.09 8.30
CA THR A 101 8.16 -11.02 9.31
C THR A 101 7.88 -11.45 10.75
N LYS A 102 7.03 -12.47 10.97
CA LYS A 102 6.75 -13.04 12.30
C LYS A 102 7.97 -13.75 12.92
N TYR A 103 8.86 -14.26 12.07
CA TYR A 103 10.05 -15.02 12.48
C TYR A 103 11.33 -14.16 12.50
N ILE A 104 11.25 -12.88 12.13
CA ILE A 104 12.39 -11.97 12.18
C ILE A 104 12.69 -11.62 13.66
N PRO A 105 13.92 -11.86 14.15
CA PRO A 105 14.32 -11.48 15.50
C PRO A 105 14.19 -9.97 15.73
N GLN A 106 13.87 -9.54 16.95
CA GLN A 106 13.72 -8.11 17.30
C GLN A 106 14.96 -7.25 16.95
N LYS A 107 16.16 -7.85 16.93
CA LYS A 107 17.40 -7.19 16.50
C LYS A 107 17.31 -6.63 15.07
N TYR A 108 16.46 -7.20 14.22
CA TYR A 108 16.26 -6.79 12.82
C TYR A 108 14.85 -6.20 12.60
N ASN A 109 14.30 -5.51 13.60
CA ASN A 109 12.95 -4.91 13.52
C ASN A 109 12.78 -3.99 12.30
N LEU A 110 13.85 -3.31 11.88
CA LEU A 110 13.84 -2.43 10.70
C LEU A 110 13.56 -3.20 9.40
N ALA A 111 14.05 -4.44 9.26
CA ALA A 111 13.75 -5.29 8.12
C ALA A 111 12.28 -5.74 8.12
N SER A 112 11.74 -6.09 9.29
CA SER A 112 10.32 -6.43 9.45
C SER A 112 9.40 -5.28 9.06
N ILE A 113 9.76 -4.07 9.51
CA ILE A 113 9.11 -2.82 9.16
C ILE A 113 9.13 -2.57 7.64
N VAL A 114 10.31 -2.64 7.01
CA VAL A 114 10.43 -2.41 5.55
C VAL A 114 9.58 -3.42 4.79
N ILE A 115 9.58 -4.69 5.17
CA ILE A 115 8.75 -5.70 4.51
C ILE A 115 7.25 -5.37 4.66
N LYS A 116 6.82 -5.06 5.88
CA LYS A 116 5.40 -4.81 6.21
C LYS A 116 4.87 -3.52 5.58
N ASP A 117 5.66 -2.46 5.64
CA ASP A 117 5.22 -1.09 5.36
C ASP A 117 5.67 -0.58 3.97
N PHE A 118 6.64 -1.24 3.33
CA PHE A 118 7.08 -0.95 1.96
C PHE A 118 6.78 -2.09 0.99
N VAL A 119 7.40 -3.26 1.20
CA VAL A 119 7.41 -4.35 0.21
C VAL A 119 5.99 -4.85 -0.03
N VAL A 120 5.23 -5.12 1.03
CA VAL A 120 3.85 -5.62 0.91
C VAL A 120 2.96 -4.60 0.19
N PRO A 121 2.89 -3.32 0.59
CA PRO A 121 2.14 -2.30 -0.15
C PRO A 121 2.55 -2.17 -1.62
N CYS A 122 3.85 -2.11 -1.92
CA CYS A 122 4.32 -2.03 -3.30
C CYS A 122 3.93 -3.26 -4.13
N PHE A 123 3.98 -4.45 -3.55
CA PHE A 123 3.56 -5.67 -4.25
C PHE A 123 2.04 -5.72 -4.44
N VAL A 124 1.23 -5.25 -3.48
CA VAL A 124 -0.23 -5.10 -3.65
C VAL A 124 -0.50 -4.16 -4.83
N SER A 125 0.17 -3.01 -4.85
CA SER A 125 0.10 -2.02 -5.91
C SER A 125 0.48 -2.60 -7.28
N ILE A 126 1.56 -3.38 -7.36
CA ILE A 126 2.00 -4.04 -8.58
C ILE A 126 1.04 -5.17 -8.98
N ALA A 127 0.44 -5.89 -8.04
CA ALA A 127 -0.54 -6.94 -8.33
C ALA A 127 -1.85 -6.35 -8.88
N ILE A 128 -2.34 -5.28 -8.27
CA ILE A 128 -3.45 -4.45 -8.78
C ILE A 128 -3.12 -3.97 -10.19
N LEU A 129 -1.93 -3.42 -10.38
CA LEU A 129 -1.47 -3.00 -11.70
C LEU A 129 -1.50 -4.17 -12.68
N PHE A 130 -0.78 -5.26 -12.45
CA PHE A 130 -0.68 -6.39 -13.39
C PHE A 130 -2.04 -6.97 -13.75
N TYR A 131 -2.96 -6.91 -12.80
CA TYR A 131 -4.34 -7.30 -13.00
C TYR A 131 -5.09 -6.36 -13.97
N TYR A 132 -4.96 -5.05 -13.77
CA TYR A 132 -5.50 -4.05 -14.69
C TYR A 132 -4.61 -3.82 -15.94
N ALA A 133 -3.39 -4.37 -15.97
CA ALA A 133 -2.33 -4.10 -16.96
C ALA A 133 -2.62 -4.72 -18.34
N HIS A 134 -3.74 -5.43 -18.50
CA HIS A 134 -4.26 -5.57 -19.86
C HIS A 134 -4.65 -4.20 -20.47
N PHE A 135 -4.75 -3.14 -19.65
CA PHE A 135 -5.15 -1.77 -20.03
C PHE A 135 -4.40 -0.62 -19.33
N ILE A 136 -3.37 -0.85 -18.50
CA ILE A 136 -2.73 0.23 -17.73
C ILE A 136 -1.24 0.43 -18.10
N SER A 137 -0.91 1.69 -18.40
CA SER A 137 0.40 2.21 -18.82
C SER A 137 1.43 2.25 -17.69
N ILE A 138 2.73 2.16 -18.03
CA ILE A 138 3.84 2.38 -17.08
C ILE A 138 3.74 3.75 -16.37
N HIS A 139 3.07 4.72 -17.00
CA HIS A 139 2.75 6.02 -16.42
C HIS A 139 1.86 5.96 -15.17
N PHE A 140 1.22 4.82 -14.90
CA PHE A 140 0.43 4.61 -13.69
C PHE A 140 1.25 4.03 -12.53
N VAL A 141 2.23 3.19 -12.83
CA VAL A 141 3.01 2.42 -11.84
C VAL A 141 3.90 3.34 -11.02
N VAL A 142 4.59 4.20 -11.74
CA VAL A 142 5.68 5.00 -11.19
C VAL A 142 5.17 6.03 -10.18
N PRO A 143 4.06 6.77 -10.45
CA PRO A 143 3.42 7.62 -9.45
C PRO A 143 2.97 6.89 -8.17
N LEU A 144 2.44 5.68 -8.32
CA LEU A 144 1.89 4.94 -7.19
C LEU A 144 2.98 4.37 -6.28
N LEU A 145 4.12 3.96 -6.86
CA LEU A 145 5.32 3.64 -6.10
C LEU A 145 5.86 4.87 -5.37
N LEU A 146 5.85 6.05 -6.01
CA LEU A 146 6.24 7.30 -5.37
C LEU A 146 5.41 7.56 -4.12
N VAL A 147 4.08 7.46 -4.17
CA VAL A 147 3.22 7.69 -2.99
C VAL A 147 3.52 6.71 -1.84
N ASN A 148 3.76 5.43 -2.16
CA ASN A 148 4.18 4.45 -1.15
C ASN A 148 5.49 4.85 -0.47
N ILE A 149 6.48 5.28 -1.25
CA ILE A 149 7.78 5.75 -0.74
C ILE A 149 7.59 6.98 0.15
N ILE A 150 6.81 7.96 -0.31
CA ILE A 150 6.52 9.20 0.43
C ILE A 150 5.86 8.92 1.77
N ALA A 151 4.83 8.07 1.79
CA ALA A 151 4.10 7.76 3.00
C ALA A 151 4.99 7.11 4.08
N ILE A 152 5.95 6.30 3.67
CA ILE A 152 6.97 5.70 4.55
C ILE A 152 7.95 6.74 5.05
N MET A 153 8.49 7.56 4.15
CA MET A 153 9.46 8.61 4.51
C MET A 153 8.85 9.58 5.53
N ILE A 154 7.61 10.02 5.32
CA ILE A 154 6.88 10.84 6.29
C ILE A 154 6.71 10.10 7.64
N THR A 155 6.42 8.80 7.61
CA THR A 155 6.23 8.01 8.84
C THR A 155 7.51 7.93 9.68
N TYR A 156 8.68 7.82 9.05
CA TYR A 156 10.00 7.77 9.71
C TYR A 156 10.70 9.13 9.85
N PHE A 157 9.99 10.22 9.53
CA PHE A 157 10.53 11.56 9.74
C PHE A 157 10.55 11.90 11.24
N ASP A 158 11.73 11.95 11.86
CA ASP A 158 11.86 12.20 13.30
C ASP A 158 12.44 13.60 13.62
N GLY A 159 12.57 14.47 12.60
CA GLY A 159 13.04 15.84 12.76
C GLY A 159 14.55 16.01 12.84
N GLU A 160 15.32 14.93 12.74
CA GLU A 160 16.78 14.98 12.66
C GLU A 160 17.25 15.44 11.28
N MET A 161 18.50 15.96 11.18
CA MET A 161 19.07 16.46 9.93
C MET A 161 19.01 15.43 8.79
N ASN A 162 19.18 14.14 9.11
CA ASN A 162 19.07 13.03 8.17
C ASN A 162 17.63 12.82 7.65
N SER A 163 16.61 13.18 8.44
CA SER A 163 15.21 13.13 8.01
C SER A 163 14.88 14.22 6.99
N TYR A 164 15.60 15.36 6.98
CA TYR A 164 15.38 16.40 5.95
C TYR A 164 15.87 15.97 4.55
N ILE A 165 16.88 15.09 4.48
CA ILE A 165 17.33 14.49 3.22
C ILE A 165 16.17 13.72 2.56
N GLN A 166 15.28 13.12 3.35
CA GLN A 166 14.12 12.40 2.83
C GLN A 166 13.19 13.33 2.03
N ILE A 167 13.02 14.57 2.46
CA ILE A 167 12.19 15.56 1.75
C ILE A 167 12.83 15.95 0.43
N ILE A 168 14.15 16.14 0.42
CA ILE A 168 14.92 16.48 -0.79
C ILE A 168 14.81 15.34 -1.80
N VAL A 169 15.04 14.10 -1.37
CA VAL A 169 14.92 12.91 -2.22
C VAL A 169 13.50 12.79 -2.78
N THR A 170 12.48 13.06 -1.98
CA THR A 170 11.08 13.06 -2.43
C THR A 170 10.82 14.13 -3.47
N ALA A 171 11.28 15.37 -3.25
CA ALA A 171 11.09 16.48 -4.18
C ALA A 171 11.81 16.23 -5.51
N VAL A 172 13.06 15.74 -5.45
CA VAL A 172 13.85 15.38 -6.64
C VAL A 172 13.19 14.23 -7.41
N ALA A 173 12.75 13.17 -6.72
CA ALA A 173 12.05 12.05 -7.36
C ALA A 173 10.75 12.53 -8.02
N THR A 174 9.95 13.35 -7.35
CA THR A 174 8.71 13.89 -7.91
C THR A 174 9.00 14.77 -9.14
N LEU A 175 10.04 15.60 -9.09
CA LEU A 175 10.45 16.44 -10.21
C LEU A 175 10.94 15.61 -11.41
N ILE A 176 11.75 14.57 -11.18
CA ILE A 176 12.19 13.65 -12.25
C ILE A 176 10.97 13.01 -12.91
N LEU A 177 9.98 12.57 -12.12
CA LEU A 177 8.77 11.94 -12.63
C LEU A 177 7.88 12.90 -13.42
N PHE A 178 7.82 14.17 -13.01
CA PHE A 178 7.20 15.22 -13.80
C PHE A 178 7.91 15.43 -15.15
N LEU A 179 9.24 15.55 -15.14
CA LEU A 179 10.04 15.74 -16.37
C LEU A 179 9.95 14.56 -17.34
N LEU A 180 9.79 13.34 -16.83
CA LEU A 180 9.58 12.12 -17.62
C LEU A 180 8.12 11.95 -18.11
N GLY A 181 7.22 12.89 -17.77
CA GLY A 181 5.81 12.82 -18.18
C GLY A 181 4.98 11.78 -17.43
N TYR A 182 5.46 11.30 -16.27
CA TYR A 182 4.73 10.37 -15.41
C TYR A 182 3.75 11.07 -14.45
N LEU A 183 3.97 12.36 -14.18
CA LEU A 183 3.07 13.19 -13.38
C LEU A 183 2.70 14.45 -14.16
N ASN A 184 1.46 14.92 -14.00
CA ASN A 184 1.08 16.24 -14.46
C ASN A 184 1.54 17.32 -13.46
N ILE A 185 1.50 18.59 -13.85
CA ILE A 185 1.95 19.71 -13.00
C ILE A 185 1.13 19.82 -11.70
N PHE A 186 -0.18 19.55 -11.76
CA PHE A 186 -1.08 19.66 -10.62
C PHE A 186 -0.80 18.56 -9.58
N SER A 187 -0.70 17.30 -9.99
CA SER A 187 -0.34 16.18 -9.11
C SER A 187 1.07 16.38 -8.54
N THR A 188 2.01 16.92 -9.32
CA THR A 188 3.37 17.25 -8.85
C THR A 188 3.34 18.27 -7.72
N ILE A 189 2.64 19.39 -7.92
CA ILE A 189 2.48 20.44 -6.89
C ILE A 189 1.76 19.86 -5.67
N ALA A 190 0.70 19.07 -5.88
CA ALA A 190 -0.08 18.46 -4.80
C ALA A 190 0.77 17.50 -3.95
N VAL A 191 1.58 16.64 -4.58
CA VAL A 191 2.46 15.69 -3.88
C VAL A 191 3.54 16.41 -3.07
N ILE A 192 4.17 17.44 -3.65
CA ILE A 192 5.17 18.26 -2.95
C ILE A 192 4.53 19.00 -1.77
N ALA A 193 3.40 19.67 -2.00
CA ALA A 193 2.67 20.41 -0.96
C ALA A 193 2.21 19.47 0.15
N PHE A 194 1.65 18.30 -0.19
CA PHE A 194 1.26 17.28 0.78
C PHE A 194 2.44 16.81 1.64
N THR A 195 3.59 16.51 1.01
CA THR A 195 4.79 16.09 1.73
C THR A 195 5.25 17.19 2.68
N LEU A 196 5.36 18.43 2.21
CA LEU A 196 5.80 19.57 3.03
C LEU A 196 4.84 19.88 4.18
N ILE A 197 3.54 19.98 3.91
CA ILE A 197 2.51 20.25 4.94
C ILE A 197 2.56 19.15 6.00
N THR A 198 2.65 17.89 5.60
CA THR A 198 2.61 16.77 6.53
C THR A 198 3.86 16.72 7.40
N VAL A 199 5.04 16.98 6.82
CA VAL A 199 6.29 17.12 7.58
C VAL A 199 6.21 18.29 8.56
N LEU A 200 5.74 19.46 8.12
CA LEU A 200 5.57 20.63 8.99
C LEU A 200 4.63 20.33 10.15
N LEU A 201 3.48 19.69 9.89
CA LEU A 201 2.53 19.28 10.94
C LEU A 201 3.17 18.31 11.95
N LYS A 202 4.07 17.44 11.50
CA LYS A 202 4.82 16.53 12.36
C LYS A 202 5.86 17.27 13.21
N ILE A 203 6.60 18.21 12.63
CA ILE A 203 7.56 19.09 13.35
C ILE A 203 6.87 19.87 14.46
N PHE A 204 5.68 20.42 14.21
CA PHE A 204 4.94 21.18 15.22
C PHE A 204 4.19 20.31 16.24
N ASN A 205 4.40 18.97 16.24
CA ASN A 205 3.69 18.00 17.08
C ASN A 205 2.14 18.10 16.98
N LYS A 206 1.64 18.70 15.89
CA LYS A 206 0.20 18.94 15.71
C LYS A 206 -0.50 17.73 15.11
N PHE A 207 0.23 16.87 14.41
CA PHE A 207 -0.36 15.72 13.72
C PHE A 207 0.66 14.61 13.50
N ALA A 208 0.44 13.45 14.12
CA ALA A 208 1.17 12.22 13.83
C ALA A 208 0.17 11.13 13.48
N THR A 209 0.21 10.65 12.24
CA THR A 209 -0.68 9.58 11.75
C THR A 209 0.12 8.44 11.15
N ASN A 210 -0.52 7.30 10.97
CA ASN A 210 0.14 6.10 10.43
C ASN A 210 0.35 6.23 8.92
N ASN A 211 1.38 5.55 8.40
CA ASN A 211 1.68 5.37 6.97
C ASN A 211 0.42 5.14 6.10
N VAL A 212 -0.48 4.28 6.56
CA VAL A 212 -1.76 3.96 5.92
C VAL A 212 -2.58 5.21 5.53
N VAL A 213 -2.65 6.20 6.43
CA VAL A 213 -3.40 7.45 6.22
C VAL A 213 -2.67 8.34 5.21
N TYR A 214 -1.34 8.43 5.30
CA TYR A 214 -0.56 9.20 4.35
C TYR A 214 -0.65 8.64 2.94
N ARG A 215 -0.61 7.31 2.80
CA ARG A 215 -0.79 6.63 1.51
C ARG A 215 -2.20 6.83 0.97
N PHE A 216 -3.23 6.79 1.82
CA PHE A 216 -4.60 7.09 1.43
C PHE A 216 -4.74 8.49 0.83
N ILE A 217 -4.21 9.51 1.51
CA ILE A 217 -4.25 10.91 1.03
C ILE A 217 -3.44 11.06 -0.26
N GLY A 218 -2.20 10.54 -0.29
CA GLY A 218 -1.36 10.61 -1.48
C GLY A 218 -1.99 9.92 -2.69
N ASN A 219 -2.65 8.78 -2.49
CA ASN A 219 -3.37 8.09 -3.57
C ASN A 219 -4.55 8.91 -4.07
N ILE A 220 -5.29 9.62 -3.22
CA ILE A 220 -6.36 10.53 -3.68
C ILE A 220 -5.78 11.66 -4.54
N LEU A 221 -4.66 12.26 -4.13
CA LEU A 221 -4.05 13.39 -4.84
C LEU A 221 -3.59 13.03 -6.25
N LEU A 222 -3.20 11.77 -6.49
CA LEU A 222 -2.83 11.30 -7.82
C LEU A 222 -4.04 11.12 -8.76
N ILE A 223 -5.28 11.06 -8.25
CA ILE A 223 -6.49 10.91 -9.07
C ILE A 223 -6.84 12.25 -9.76
N ILE A 224 -6.40 13.36 -9.17
CA ILE A 224 -6.62 14.74 -9.63
C ILE A 224 -5.58 15.09 -10.71
#